data_AF-A0A7Y8HF35-F1
#
_entry.id   AF-A0A7Y8HF35-F1
#
_cell.length_a   1.000
_cell.length_b   1.000
_cell.length_c   1.000
_cell.angle_alpha   90.00
_cell.angle_beta   90.00
_cell.angle_gamma   90.00
#
_symmetry.space_group_name_H-M   'P 1'
#
loop_
_entity.id
_entity.type
_entity.pdbx_description
1 polymer ?
#
loop_
_entity_poly.entity_id
_entity_poly.type
_entity_poly.pdbx_seq_one_letter_code
_entity_poly.pdbx_strand_id
1 'polypeptide(L)'
;MKKMERITAAKSKARKFFQDKRANCAESVFKAIHEMVSSDLPIQVSALFTPLGGGVGIRGENCGAMLAGVMALGLVHGRFDPARGSLEEHRKHLWDTYSLYNQLPQRFMEKYGSVQCWDLTQPHVYGTRKCRDFCEDLVAETAGMVMELLMEAAEKGLPFPFHRNLLSQAADVTGLTTEELIRLKRKGEPFPVDRR
;
A
#
# COMPACT_ATOMS: atom_id res chain seq x y z
N MET A 1 -22.46 -4.79 5.08
CA MET A 1 -22.23 -3.39 4.67
C MET A 1 -21.95 -3.34 3.18
N LYS A 2 -22.53 -2.41 2.45
CA LYS A 2 -22.26 -2.26 1.00
C LYS A 2 -20.82 -1.75 0.79
N LYS A 3 -20.12 -2.12 -0.30
CA LYS A 3 -18.72 -1.73 -0.57
C LYS A 3 -18.45 -0.24 -0.31
N MET A 4 -19.31 0.64 -0.83
CA MET A 4 -19.21 2.10 -0.67
C MET A 4 -19.32 2.57 0.79
N GLU A 5 -20.11 1.88 1.60
CA GLU A 5 -20.29 2.18 3.02
C GLU A 5 -19.00 1.91 3.80
N ARG A 6 -18.34 0.78 3.53
CA ARG A 6 -17.04 0.45 4.15
C ARG A 6 -15.94 1.43 3.72
N ILE A 7 -15.90 1.80 2.44
CA ILE A 7 -14.95 2.80 1.94
C ILE A 7 -15.16 4.14 2.66
N THR A 8 -16.40 4.62 2.73
CA THR A 8 -16.74 5.86 3.43
C THR A 8 -16.38 5.80 4.91
N ALA A 9 -16.65 4.66 5.58
CA ALA A 9 -16.29 4.45 6.97
C ALA A 9 -14.77 4.50 7.19
N ALA A 10 -13.98 3.91 6.29
CA ALA A 10 -12.51 3.95 6.37
C ALA A 10 -11.96 5.37 6.22
N LYS A 11 -12.48 6.13 5.24
CA LYS A 11 -12.14 7.55 5.04
C LYS A 11 -12.42 8.37 6.29
N SER A 12 -13.63 8.22 6.84
CA SER A 12 -14.09 8.95 8.03
C SER A 12 -13.25 8.63 9.27
N LYS A 13 -12.97 7.33 9.50
CA LYS A 13 -12.18 6.88 10.66
C LYS A 13 -10.74 7.38 10.60
N ALA A 14 -10.08 7.27 9.45
CA ALA A 14 -8.72 7.77 9.27
C ALA A 14 -8.62 9.28 9.45
N ARG A 15 -9.58 10.03 8.88
CA ARG A 15 -9.71 11.48 9.09
C ARG A 15 -9.81 11.83 10.56
N LYS A 16 -10.69 11.14 11.31
CA LYS A 16 -10.87 11.36 12.74
C LYS A 16 -9.56 11.17 13.52
N PHE A 17 -8.85 10.07 13.31
CA PHE A 17 -7.57 9.83 13.98
C PHE A 17 -6.53 10.94 13.72
N PHE A 18 -6.51 11.49 12.50
CA PHE A 18 -5.60 12.58 12.15
C PHE A 18 -6.01 13.93 12.75
N GLN A 19 -7.31 14.20 12.79
CA GLN A 19 -7.88 15.41 13.38
C GLN A 19 -7.67 15.48 14.90
N ASP A 20 -7.67 14.34 15.58
CA ASP A 20 -7.42 14.22 17.03
C ASP A 20 -5.99 14.64 17.44
N LYS A 21 -5.09 14.85 16.48
CA LYS A 21 -3.69 15.31 16.65
C LYS A 21 -2.79 14.39 17.49
N ARG A 22 -3.27 13.20 17.85
CA ARG A 22 -2.54 12.18 18.63
C ARG A 22 -1.85 11.13 17.75
N ALA A 23 -1.99 11.25 16.44
CA ALA A 23 -1.42 10.36 15.44
C ALA A 23 -0.95 11.17 14.23
N ASN A 24 0.18 10.77 13.65
CA ASN A 24 0.64 11.30 12.37
C ASN A 24 -0.18 10.68 11.20
N CYS A 25 0.14 11.06 9.96
CA CYS A 25 -0.58 10.58 8.79
C CYS A 25 -0.53 9.05 8.60
N ALA A 26 0.61 8.41 8.87
CA ALA A 26 0.80 6.97 8.74
C ALA A 26 0.04 6.20 9.84
N GLU A 27 0.18 6.63 11.09
CA GLU A 27 -0.52 6.06 12.25
C GLU A 27 -2.04 6.13 12.08
N SER A 28 -2.57 7.24 11.57
CA SER A 28 -4.00 7.42 11.34
C SER A 28 -4.57 6.45 10.30
N VAL A 29 -3.85 6.22 9.20
CA VAL A 29 -4.26 5.23 8.18
C VAL A 29 -4.21 3.82 8.75
N PHE A 30 -3.09 3.45 9.40
CA PHE A 30 -2.93 2.12 9.98
C PHE A 30 -4.03 1.82 11.01
N LYS A 31 -4.23 2.71 11.99
CA LYS A 31 -5.24 2.52 13.05
C LYS A 31 -6.65 2.40 12.49
N ALA A 32 -6.98 3.20 11.47
CA ALA A 32 -8.29 3.13 10.84
C ALA A 32 -8.55 1.76 10.19
N ILE A 33 -7.58 1.25 9.44
CA ILE A 33 -7.73 -0.05 8.77
C ILE A 33 -7.65 -1.20 9.78
N HIS A 34 -6.71 -1.14 10.74
CA HIS A 34 -6.56 -2.13 11.81
C HIS A 34 -7.86 -2.34 12.58
N GLU A 35 -8.59 -1.28 12.93
CA GLU A 35 -9.90 -1.39 13.60
C GLU A 35 -11.05 -1.84 12.68
N MET A 36 -10.85 -1.92 11.38
CA MET A 36 -11.89 -2.26 10.38
C MET A 36 -11.70 -3.63 9.74
N VAL A 37 -10.58 -4.30 10.03
CA VAL A 37 -10.28 -5.65 9.61
C VAL A 37 -10.11 -6.54 10.83
N SER A 38 -10.30 -7.84 10.68
CA SER A 38 -10.07 -8.80 11.77
C SER A 38 -8.57 -8.98 11.97
N SER A 39 -7.94 -8.06 12.72
CA SER A 39 -6.51 -8.15 13.08
C SER A 39 -6.35 -8.38 14.58
N ASP A 40 -5.64 -9.44 14.93
CA ASP A 40 -5.26 -9.75 16.32
C ASP A 40 -3.95 -9.05 16.74
N LEU A 41 -3.39 -8.20 15.89
CA LEU A 41 -2.17 -7.47 16.23
C LEU A 41 -2.45 -6.48 17.37
N PRO A 42 -1.56 -6.39 18.37
CA PRO A 42 -1.73 -5.43 19.46
C PRO A 42 -1.61 -4.00 18.94
N ILE A 43 -2.39 -3.08 19.50
CA ILE A 43 -2.46 -1.67 19.05
C ILE A 43 -1.09 -0.95 19.09
N GLN A 44 -0.17 -1.42 19.95
CA GLN A 44 1.20 -0.94 20.06
C GLN A 44 2.00 -1.07 18.75
N VAL A 45 1.58 -1.94 17.82
CA VAL A 45 2.14 -2.02 16.47
C VAL A 45 2.04 -0.69 15.73
N SER A 46 1.08 0.18 16.09
CA SER A 46 1.00 1.55 15.57
C SER A 46 2.30 2.36 15.76
N ALA A 47 3.11 2.05 16.78
CA ALA A 47 4.37 2.75 17.03
C ALA A 47 5.40 2.55 15.89
N LEU A 48 5.29 1.45 15.13
CA LEU A 48 6.15 1.21 13.96
C LEU A 48 5.89 2.20 12.82
N PHE A 49 4.76 2.90 12.84
CA PHE A 49 4.36 3.89 11.84
C PHE A 49 4.74 5.32 12.25
N THR A 50 5.09 5.56 13.52
CA THR A 50 5.56 6.87 13.99
C THR A 50 6.73 7.40 13.16
N PRO A 51 7.78 6.60 12.81
CA PRO A 51 8.89 7.08 12.00
C PRO A 51 8.47 7.56 10.61
N LEU A 52 7.34 7.09 10.05
CA LEU A 52 6.91 7.44 8.70
C LEU A 52 6.33 8.86 8.57
N GLY A 53 6.13 9.57 9.69
CA GLY A 53 5.64 10.95 9.69
C GLY A 53 6.51 11.88 8.84
N GLY A 54 5.88 12.70 7.99
CA GLY A 54 6.60 13.58 7.05
C GLY A 54 7.42 12.82 6.01
N GLY A 55 7.10 11.54 5.76
CA GLY A 55 7.84 10.68 4.84
C GLY A 55 9.18 10.22 5.41
N VAL A 56 9.13 9.51 6.53
CA VAL A 56 10.28 8.91 7.23
C VAL A 56 11.07 9.87 8.16
N GLY A 57 10.37 10.71 8.92
CA GLY A 57 11.00 11.60 9.90
C GLY A 57 11.30 12.96 9.30
N ILE A 58 10.33 13.50 8.55
CA ILE A 58 10.40 14.84 7.92
C ILE A 58 11.48 14.92 6.81
N ARG A 59 11.99 13.78 6.34
CA ARG A 59 12.96 13.73 5.24
C ARG A 59 12.33 14.04 3.87
N GLY A 60 11.02 13.89 3.73
CA GLY A 60 10.31 14.17 2.48
C GLY A 60 10.27 13.01 1.49
N GLU A 61 10.63 11.80 1.93
CA GLU A 61 10.58 10.59 1.11
C GLU A 61 9.13 10.13 0.85
N ASN A 62 8.93 8.89 0.42
CA ASN A 62 7.62 8.29 0.22
C ASN A 62 6.59 8.66 1.32
N CYS A 63 5.40 9.09 0.89
CA CYS A 63 4.31 9.53 1.75
C CYS A 63 3.98 8.48 2.82
N GLY A 64 4.02 8.88 4.09
CA GLY A 64 3.77 7.98 5.20
C GLY A 64 2.37 7.36 5.20
N ALA A 65 1.34 8.11 4.78
CA ALA A 65 -0.02 7.59 4.64
C ALA A 65 -0.08 6.46 3.60
N MET A 66 0.50 6.69 2.41
CA MET A 66 0.55 5.71 1.33
C MET A 66 1.31 4.44 1.76
N LEU A 67 2.50 4.59 2.36
CA LEU A 67 3.27 3.45 2.87
C LEU A 67 2.49 2.65 3.92
N ALA A 68 1.87 3.35 4.88
CA ALA A 68 1.03 2.71 5.89
C ALA A 68 -0.16 1.98 5.28
N GLY A 69 -0.76 2.53 4.22
CA GLY A 69 -1.83 1.87 3.49
C GLY A 69 -1.37 0.57 2.81
N VAL A 70 -0.19 0.55 2.17
CA VAL A 70 0.38 -0.67 1.58
C VAL A 70 0.60 -1.72 2.67
N MET A 71 1.19 -1.31 3.79
CA MET A 71 1.42 -2.20 4.94
C MET A 71 0.11 -2.74 5.53
N ALA A 72 -0.95 -1.92 5.57
CA ALA A 72 -2.25 -2.30 6.08
C ALA A 72 -2.96 -3.36 5.22
N LEU A 73 -2.67 -3.46 3.92
CA LEU A 73 -3.12 -4.59 3.08
C LEU A 73 -2.56 -5.93 3.59
N GLY A 74 -1.37 -5.90 4.19
CA GLY A 74 -0.74 -7.05 4.84
C GLY A 74 -1.47 -7.56 6.09
N LEU A 75 -2.36 -6.76 6.69
CA LEU A 75 -3.20 -7.22 7.81
C LEU A 75 -4.19 -8.32 7.39
N VAL A 76 -4.49 -8.45 6.09
CA VAL A 76 -5.42 -9.44 5.56
C VAL A 76 -4.70 -10.43 4.64
N HIS A 77 -3.84 -9.92 3.75
CA HIS A 77 -3.17 -10.71 2.72
C HIS A 77 -1.67 -10.90 3.00
N GLY A 78 -1.22 -10.65 4.23
CA GLY A 78 0.17 -10.88 4.63
C GLY A 78 0.49 -12.36 4.85
N ARG A 79 1.79 -12.68 4.87
CA ARG A 79 2.30 -14.01 5.18
C ARG A 79 2.43 -14.19 6.70
N PHE A 80 1.35 -14.59 7.36
CA PHE A 80 1.34 -14.80 8.82
C PHE A 80 2.11 -16.04 9.28
N ASP A 81 2.20 -17.06 8.43
CA ASP A 81 3.00 -18.27 8.70
C ASP A 81 3.85 -18.61 7.47
N PRO A 82 5.02 -17.96 7.31
CA PRO A 82 5.87 -18.18 6.13
C PRO A 82 6.50 -19.58 6.10
N ALA A 83 6.50 -20.32 7.20
CA ALA A 83 7.08 -21.66 7.30
C ALA A 83 6.09 -22.78 6.93
N ARG A 84 4.79 -22.48 6.90
CA ARG A 84 3.74 -23.42 6.51
C ARG A 84 3.64 -23.58 5.00
N GLY A 85 3.48 -24.82 4.57
CA GLY A 85 3.34 -25.20 3.16
C GLY A 85 4.67 -25.41 2.46
N SER A 86 4.60 -25.70 1.17
CA SER A 86 5.77 -25.86 0.30
C SER A 86 6.37 -24.50 -0.09
N LEU A 87 7.65 -24.52 -0.48
CA LEU A 87 8.33 -23.34 -1.02
C LEU A 87 7.65 -22.80 -2.29
N GLU A 88 7.03 -23.66 -3.08
CA GLU A 88 6.30 -23.28 -4.29
C GLU A 88 5.03 -22.50 -3.96
N GLU A 89 4.20 -23.02 -3.04
CA GLU A 89 3.00 -22.32 -2.55
C GLU A 89 3.36 -20.97 -1.95
N HIS A 90 4.46 -20.93 -1.18
CA HIS A 90 4.97 -19.70 -0.61
C HIS A 90 5.34 -18.65 -1.67
N ARG A 91 6.10 -19.06 -2.71
CA ARG A 91 6.50 -18.18 -3.82
C ARG A 91 5.29 -17.70 -4.62
N LYS A 92 4.32 -18.58 -4.87
CA LYS A 92 3.09 -18.23 -5.57
C LYS A 92 2.28 -17.20 -4.78
N HIS A 93 2.05 -17.43 -3.48
CA HIS A 93 1.33 -16.50 -2.64
C HIS A 93 2.02 -15.13 -2.54
N LEU A 94 3.35 -15.12 -2.43
CA LEU A 94 4.13 -13.88 -2.46
C LEU A 94 3.93 -13.10 -3.76
N TRP A 95 4.01 -13.78 -4.91
CA TRP A 95 3.81 -13.16 -6.21
C TRP A 95 2.39 -12.61 -6.38
N ASP A 96 1.39 -13.39 -5.99
CA ASP A 96 -0.02 -13.00 -6.10
C ASP A 96 -0.33 -11.79 -5.21
N THR A 97 0.24 -11.71 -4.01
CA THR A 97 0.04 -10.58 -3.08
C THR A 97 0.81 -9.32 -3.50
N TYR A 98 2.00 -9.45 -4.12
CA TYR A 98 2.71 -8.29 -4.69
C TYR A 98 1.87 -7.54 -5.72
N SER A 99 1.07 -8.25 -6.52
CA SER A 99 0.19 -7.60 -7.49
C SER A 99 -0.91 -6.74 -6.85
N LEU A 100 -1.43 -7.15 -5.69
CA LEU A 100 -2.35 -6.36 -4.86
C LEU A 100 -1.66 -5.12 -4.30
N TYR A 101 -0.49 -5.30 -3.68
CA TYR A 101 0.25 -4.18 -3.07
C TYR A 101 0.69 -3.15 -4.11
N ASN A 102 0.93 -3.57 -5.35
CA ASN A 102 1.26 -2.69 -6.47
C ASN A 102 0.12 -1.74 -6.86
N GLN A 103 -1.14 -2.08 -6.54
CA GLN A 103 -2.29 -1.24 -6.89
C GLN A 103 -2.32 0.08 -6.11
N LEU A 104 -1.99 0.07 -4.82
CA LEU A 104 -2.18 1.27 -3.99
C LEU A 104 -1.26 2.41 -4.41
N PRO A 105 0.07 2.22 -4.58
CA PRO A 105 0.94 3.27 -5.09
C PRO A 105 0.52 3.75 -6.48
N GLN A 106 0.02 2.85 -7.35
CA GLN A 106 -0.49 3.23 -8.67
C GLN A 106 -1.71 4.16 -8.56
N ARG A 107 -2.76 3.76 -7.82
CA ARG A 107 -3.97 4.59 -7.63
C ARG A 107 -3.65 5.92 -6.94
N PHE A 108 -2.71 5.89 -6.00
CA PHE A 108 -2.24 7.08 -5.31
C PHE A 108 -1.51 8.03 -6.28
N MET A 109 -0.61 7.50 -7.10
CA MET A 109 0.13 8.21 -8.14
C MET A 109 -0.81 8.84 -9.18
N GLU A 110 -1.82 8.09 -9.65
CA GLU A 110 -2.83 8.58 -10.60
C GLU A 110 -3.66 9.75 -10.02
N LYS A 111 -3.98 9.69 -8.72
CA LYS A 111 -4.79 10.71 -8.07
C LYS A 111 -3.99 11.97 -7.70
N TYR A 112 -2.78 11.80 -7.18
CA TYR A 112 -2.04 12.89 -6.54
C TYR A 112 -0.80 13.35 -7.29
N GLY A 113 -0.37 12.64 -8.34
CA GLY A 113 0.74 13.08 -9.18
C GLY A 113 2.13 12.95 -8.54
N SER A 114 2.25 12.42 -7.32
CA SER A 114 3.50 11.88 -6.77
C SER A 114 3.23 10.88 -5.64
N VAL A 115 4.23 10.07 -5.31
CA VAL A 115 4.27 9.27 -4.08
C VAL A 115 5.22 9.86 -3.03
N GLN A 116 6.03 10.86 -3.39
CA GLN A 116 7.01 11.50 -2.51
C GLN A 116 6.34 12.59 -1.67
N CYS A 117 6.55 12.56 -0.36
CA CYS A 117 5.97 13.53 0.57
C CYS A 117 6.45 14.94 0.28
N TRP A 118 7.70 15.11 -0.14
CA TRP A 118 8.26 16.41 -0.53
C TRP A 118 7.44 17.03 -1.67
N ASP A 119 7.34 16.34 -2.80
CA ASP A 119 6.61 16.83 -3.98
C ASP A 119 5.14 17.12 -3.68
N LEU A 120 4.50 16.22 -2.94
CA LEU A 120 3.10 16.34 -2.54
C LEU A 120 2.85 17.59 -1.69
N THR A 121 3.76 17.90 -0.77
CA THR A 121 3.56 18.98 0.21
C THR A 121 4.17 20.32 -0.22
N GLN A 122 5.09 20.32 -1.18
CA GLN A 122 5.76 21.53 -1.68
C GLN A 122 4.79 22.65 -2.09
N PRO A 123 3.66 22.41 -2.80
CA PRO A 123 2.70 23.46 -3.16
C PRO A 123 1.89 24.04 -1.97
N HIS A 124 1.90 23.33 -0.84
CA HIS A 124 1.14 23.68 0.36
C HIS A 124 2.03 24.21 1.49
N VAL A 125 3.33 23.96 1.44
CA VAL A 125 4.37 24.30 2.43
C VAL A 125 4.16 23.57 3.76
N TYR A 126 5.10 22.68 4.10
CA TYR A 126 5.06 21.91 5.35
C TYR A 126 4.98 22.84 6.58
N GLY A 127 4.18 22.45 7.57
CA GLY A 127 3.92 23.24 8.77
C GLY A 127 2.75 24.23 8.67
N THR A 128 2.24 24.51 7.48
CA THR A 128 1.07 25.39 7.32
C THR A 128 -0.25 24.63 7.55
N ARG A 129 -1.33 25.38 7.84
CA ARG A 129 -2.68 24.84 7.89
C ARG A 129 -3.09 24.22 6.55
N LYS A 130 -2.73 24.85 5.43
CA LYS A 130 -3.02 24.37 4.08
C LYS A 130 -2.40 22.99 3.82
N CYS A 131 -1.14 22.79 4.22
CA CYS A 131 -0.48 21.49 4.10
C CYS A 131 -1.14 20.44 5.01
N ARG A 132 -1.57 20.83 6.21
CA ARG A 132 -2.27 19.92 7.11
C ARG A 132 -3.62 19.48 6.54
N ASP A 133 -4.41 20.40 5.98
CA ASP A 133 -5.70 20.07 5.35
C ASP A 133 -5.51 19.16 4.14
N PHE A 134 -4.45 19.37 3.35
CA PHE A 134 -4.08 18.47 2.25
C PHE A 134 -3.67 17.08 2.76
N CYS A 135 -2.84 16.99 3.81
CA CYS A 135 -2.49 15.72 4.43
C CYS A 135 -3.71 14.99 5.01
N GLU A 136 -4.73 15.70 5.49
CA GLU A 136 -5.98 15.10 5.94
C GLU A 136 -6.73 14.43 4.78
N ASP A 137 -6.77 15.05 3.60
CA ASP A 137 -7.33 14.43 2.39
C ASP A 137 -6.55 13.17 2.00
N LEU A 138 -5.20 13.25 1.94
CA LEU A 138 -4.33 12.11 1.65
C LEU A 138 -4.62 10.93 2.61
N VAL A 139 -4.74 11.20 3.91
CA VAL A 139 -5.03 10.19 4.93
C VAL A 139 -6.38 9.53 4.69
N ALA A 140 -7.44 10.32 4.51
CA ALA A 140 -8.78 9.81 4.31
C ALA A 140 -8.84 8.96 3.02
N GLU A 141 -8.39 9.51 1.90
CA GLU A 141 -8.45 8.86 0.60
C GLU A 141 -7.59 7.60 0.54
N THR A 142 -6.41 7.59 1.16
CA THR A 142 -5.59 6.38 1.25
C THR A 142 -6.31 5.27 2.00
N ALA A 143 -6.92 5.56 3.15
CA ALA A 143 -7.70 4.56 3.88
C ALA A 143 -8.90 4.05 3.06
N GLY A 144 -9.54 4.94 2.30
CA GLY A 144 -10.58 4.57 1.33
C GLY A 144 -10.09 3.61 0.25
N MET A 145 -8.94 3.91 -0.38
CA MET A 145 -8.33 3.05 -1.40
C MET A 145 -7.93 1.68 -0.84
N VAL A 146 -7.38 1.63 0.38
CA VAL A 146 -7.05 0.37 1.04
C VAL A 146 -8.29 -0.48 1.26
N MET A 147 -9.36 0.11 1.81
CA MET A 147 -10.61 -0.62 2.03
C MET A 147 -11.24 -1.07 0.71
N GLU A 148 -11.17 -0.25 -0.34
CA GLU A 148 -11.62 -0.63 -1.67
C GLU A 148 -10.86 -1.84 -2.22
N LEU A 149 -9.53 -1.83 -2.13
CA LEU A 149 -8.67 -2.94 -2.56
C LEU A 149 -8.94 -4.22 -1.79
N LEU A 150 -9.13 -4.14 -0.47
CA LEU A 150 -9.51 -5.29 0.36
C LEU A 150 -10.86 -5.88 -0.04
N MET A 151 -11.84 -5.03 -0.38
CA MET A 151 -13.14 -5.50 -0.87
C MET A 151 -13.03 -6.13 -2.25
N GLU A 152 -12.25 -5.56 -3.16
CA GLU A 152 -12.00 -6.16 -4.48
C GLU A 152 -11.30 -7.52 -4.37
N ALA A 153 -10.31 -7.63 -3.48
CA ALA A 153 -9.61 -8.89 -3.24
C ALA A 153 -10.55 -9.95 -2.62
N ALA A 154 -11.46 -9.54 -1.73
CA ALA A 154 -12.46 -10.43 -1.16
C ALA A 154 -13.50 -10.90 -2.19
N GLU A 155 -13.90 -10.04 -3.14
CA GLU A 155 -14.89 -10.34 -4.17
C GLU A 155 -14.31 -11.15 -5.34
N LYS A 156 -13.11 -10.80 -5.81
CA LYS A 156 -12.52 -11.32 -7.05
C LYS A 156 -11.36 -12.29 -6.83
N GLY A 157 -10.80 -12.32 -5.61
CA GLY A 157 -9.58 -13.05 -5.31
C GLY A 157 -8.31 -12.37 -5.82
N LEU A 158 -7.19 -13.08 -5.66
CA LEU A 158 -5.88 -12.73 -6.21
C LEU A 158 -5.59 -13.59 -7.46
N PRO A 159 -4.69 -13.18 -8.37
CA PRO A 159 -3.90 -11.94 -8.37
C PRO A 159 -4.59 -10.76 -9.06
N PHE A 160 -4.02 -9.57 -8.88
CA PHE A 160 -4.33 -8.34 -9.61
C PHE A 160 -3.39 -8.17 -10.83
N PRO A 161 -3.71 -7.32 -11.82
CA PRO A 161 -2.77 -6.97 -12.88
C PRO A 161 -1.63 -6.09 -12.32
N PHE A 162 -0.38 -6.36 -12.70
CA PHE A 162 0.73 -5.46 -12.36
C PHE A 162 0.70 -4.19 -13.22
N HIS A 163 0.94 -3.04 -12.60
CA HIS A 163 1.25 -1.77 -13.25
C HIS A 163 2.77 -1.59 -13.30
N ARG A 164 3.30 -0.39 -13.05
CA ARG A 164 4.75 -0.14 -12.93
C ARG A 164 5.38 -1.16 -11.98
N ASN A 165 6.34 -1.94 -12.48
CA ASN A 165 6.98 -3.01 -11.72
C ASN A 165 8.43 -3.23 -12.18
N LEU A 166 9.22 -3.93 -11.36
CA LEU A 166 10.67 -4.10 -11.60
C LEU A 166 11.00 -4.99 -12.80
N LEU A 167 10.05 -5.75 -13.35
CA LEU A 167 10.32 -6.56 -14.54
C LEU A 167 10.56 -5.70 -15.78
N SER A 168 10.19 -4.41 -15.78
CA SER A 168 10.57 -3.50 -16.86
C SER A 168 12.10 -3.43 -17.03
N GLN A 169 12.86 -3.52 -15.93
CA GLN A 169 14.34 -3.55 -15.99
C GLN A 169 14.85 -4.82 -16.68
N ALA A 170 14.16 -5.95 -16.47
CA ALA A 170 14.50 -7.19 -17.16
C ALA A 170 14.06 -7.13 -18.63
N ALA A 171 12.95 -6.46 -18.95
CA ALA A 171 12.51 -6.24 -20.33
C ALA A 171 13.59 -5.48 -21.13
N ASP A 172 14.18 -4.44 -20.52
CA ASP A 172 15.23 -3.61 -21.13
C ASP A 172 16.47 -4.40 -21.57
N VAL A 173 16.79 -5.52 -20.91
CA VAL A 173 18.01 -6.30 -21.19
C VAL A 173 17.75 -7.64 -21.89
N THR A 174 16.51 -8.11 -21.91
CA THR A 174 16.15 -9.42 -22.50
C THR A 174 15.47 -9.31 -23.85
N GLY A 175 14.92 -8.14 -24.19
CA GLY A 175 14.09 -7.95 -25.39
C GLY A 175 12.69 -8.55 -25.28
N LEU A 176 12.33 -9.16 -24.15
CA LEU A 176 10.97 -9.63 -23.86
C LEU A 176 10.10 -8.48 -23.31
N THR A 177 8.79 -8.59 -23.47
CA THR A 177 7.85 -7.66 -22.84
C THR A 177 7.70 -7.94 -21.35
N THR A 178 7.18 -6.95 -20.60
CA THR A 178 6.88 -7.13 -19.17
C THR A 178 5.82 -8.21 -18.97
N GLU A 179 4.83 -8.31 -19.86
CA GLU A 179 3.77 -9.32 -19.84
C GLU A 179 4.34 -10.73 -20.04
N GLU A 180 5.28 -10.89 -20.96
CA GLU A 180 5.98 -12.16 -21.18
C GLU A 180 6.76 -12.57 -19.93
N LEU A 181 7.49 -11.65 -19.32
CA LEU A 181 8.26 -11.90 -18.09
C LEU A 181 7.35 -12.25 -16.90
N ILE A 182 6.19 -11.60 -16.76
CA ILE A 182 5.17 -11.96 -15.76
C ILE A 182 4.67 -13.39 -15.99
N ARG A 183 4.41 -13.76 -17.26
CA ARG A 183 3.96 -15.11 -17.61
C ARG A 183 5.00 -16.16 -17.22
N LEU A 184 6.29 -15.91 -17.49
CA LEU A 184 7.39 -16.80 -17.09
C LEU A 184 7.44 -16.98 -15.56
N LYS A 185 7.41 -15.87 -14.80
CA LYS A 185 7.37 -15.90 -13.33
C LYS A 185 6.19 -16.70 -12.79
N ARG A 186 5.00 -16.50 -13.35
CA ARG A 186 3.77 -17.19 -12.92
C ARG A 186 3.82 -18.69 -13.15
N LYS A 187 4.47 -19.14 -14.23
CA LYS A 187 4.61 -20.56 -14.55
C LYS A 187 5.81 -21.23 -13.86
N GLY A 188 6.61 -20.48 -13.10
CA GLY A 188 7.85 -20.99 -12.51
C GLY A 188 8.92 -21.34 -13.54
N GLU A 189 8.81 -20.82 -14.77
CA GLU A 189 9.75 -21.09 -15.84
C GLU A 189 11.11 -20.40 -15.56
N PRO A 190 12.22 -20.90 -16.15
CA PRO A 190 13.52 -20.24 -16.06
C PRO A 190 13.42 -18.75 -16.40
N PHE A 191 13.95 -17.90 -15.52
CA PHE A 191 13.89 -16.46 -15.73
C PHE A 191 15.06 -16.03 -16.63
N PRO A 192 14.82 -15.27 -17.70
CA PRO A 192 15.80 -15.03 -18.77
C PRO A 192 16.83 -13.95 -18.42
N VAL A 193 17.14 -13.80 -17.13
CA VAL A 193 18.22 -12.96 -16.62
C VAL A 193 19.08 -13.86 -15.76
N ASP A 194 20.38 -13.85 -16.04
CA ASP A 194 21.36 -14.68 -15.35
C ASP A 194 21.27 -14.48 -13.83
N ARG A 195 20.97 -15.58 -13.12
CA ARG A 195 20.99 -15.63 -11.67
C ARG A 195 22.41 -15.95 -11.25
N ARG A 196 23.30 -14.97 -11.40
CA ARG A 196 24.64 -15.05 -10.81
C ARG A 196 24.55 -15.31 -9.30
#